data_AF-A0A438DZH8-F1
#
_entry.id   AF-A0A438DZH8-F1
#
_cell.length_a   1.000
_cell.length_b   1.000
_cell.length_c   1.000
_cell.angle_alpha   90.00
_cell.angle_beta   90.00
_cell.angle_gamma   90.00
#
_symmetry.space_group_name_H-M   'P 1'
#
loop_
_entity.id
_entity.type
_entity.pdbx_description
1 polymer ?
#
loop_
_entity_poly.entity_id
_entity_poly.type
_entity_poly.pdbx_seq_one_letter_code
_entity_poly.pdbx_strand_id
1 'polypeptide(L)'
;MKIRSGGHDYEGVSYVSDVPFFILDMFNLRSISVDIEDESAWVQAGATLGEFTIGLPRKQDSWLSCWCNVLRLSWLMLMAGFSTENSMGEDLFWAIRGGGGASYGVIVSYKIKLVQVPATVTVFRVARTLEQNATNIVYQWQQVADKVDDYLFIRLTMDVSLSSSGQTLPLELLLRLCLIETLKYSPLEEEIRLSEGTNSKGWFGGDMEENDRATDASSDFNPYGGKMAEISPSATPFHTAQGTYAKSSSPQTGMRKGFPREAFLNYRDLDLGINHNGKNSYLEGRVYGISIFKKNFNRLVRIKTKVDPGNFFRNEQSIPTLPY
;
A
#
# COMPACT_ATOMS: atom_id res chain seq x y z
N MET A 1 -19.67 13.35 9.13
CA MET A 1 -18.34 13.67 9.69
C MET A 1 -17.29 13.01 8.81
N LYS A 2 -16.21 13.72 8.48
CA LYS A 2 -15.05 13.15 7.78
C LYS A 2 -13.83 13.24 8.71
N ILE A 3 -13.04 12.18 8.79
CA ILE A 3 -11.88 12.12 9.68
C ILE A 3 -10.64 12.36 8.82
N ARG A 4 -9.96 13.47 9.07
CA ARG A 4 -8.72 13.81 8.38
C ARG A 4 -7.55 13.61 9.32
N SER A 5 -6.52 12.95 8.79
CA SER A 5 -5.24 12.87 9.47
C SER A 5 -4.12 13.42 8.60
N GLY A 6 -3.51 12.62 7.72
CA GLY A 6 -2.47 13.09 6.80
C GLY A 6 -2.95 13.75 5.51
N GLY A 7 -4.23 13.63 5.16
CA GLY A 7 -4.79 14.22 3.94
C GLY A 7 -4.38 13.53 2.62
N HIS A 8 -3.86 12.30 2.65
CA HIS A 8 -3.42 11.53 1.46
C HIS A 8 -4.48 10.55 0.94
N ASP A 9 -5.77 10.84 1.11
CA ASP A 9 -6.81 10.02 0.48
C ASP A 9 -6.84 10.34 -1.02
N TYR A 10 -6.62 9.33 -1.87
CA TYR A 10 -6.50 9.50 -3.33
C TYR A 10 -7.72 10.18 -3.96
N GLU A 11 -8.89 10.03 -3.33
CA GLU A 11 -10.17 10.56 -3.80
C GLU A 11 -10.67 11.70 -2.89
N GLY A 12 -9.83 12.16 -1.97
CA GLY A 12 -10.15 13.24 -1.04
C GLY A 12 -11.28 12.91 -0.06
N VAL A 13 -11.67 11.64 0.11
CA VAL A 13 -12.82 11.23 0.94
C VAL A 13 -12.69 11.68 2.40
N SER A 14 -11.47 11.93 2.87
CA SER A 14 -11.21 12.47 4.22
C SER A 14 -11.55 13.95 4.41
N TYR A 15 -11.78 14.72 3.34
CA TYR A 15 -12.05 16.16 3.39
C TYR A 15 -13.02 16.69 2.32
N VAL A 16 -13.61 15.81 1.48
CA VAL A 16 -14.64 16.14 0.47
C VAL A 16 -15.90 15.33 0.74
N SER A 17 -17.08 15.94 0.54
CA SER A 17 -18.38 15.26 0.55
C SER A 17 -19.42 16.10 -0.20
N ASP A 18 -20.37 15.44 -0.85
CA ASP A 18 -21.48 16.10 -1.57
C ASP A 18 -22.63 16.55 -0.65
N VAL A 19 -22.61 16.14 0.62
CA VAL A 19 -23.59 16.52 1.64
C VAL A 19 -22.92 17.37 2.72
N PRO A 20 -23.66 18.24 3.44
CA PRO A 20 -23.10 19.02 4.53
C PRO A 20 -22.36 18.16 5.55
N PHE A 21 -21.12 18.53 5.85
CA PHE A 21 -20.24 17.77 6.73
C PHE A 21 -19.31 18.70 7.53
N PHE A 22 -18.69 18.13 8.55
CA PHE A 22 -17.57 18.75 9.26
C PHE A 22 -16.38 17.78 9.24
N ILE A 23 -15.19 18.34 9.33
CA ILE A 23 -13.93 17.61 9.39
C ILE A 23 -13.49 17.50 10.84
N LEU A 24 -13.26 16.27 11.29
CA LEU A 24 -12.50 16.00 12.50
C LEU A 24 -11.03 15.89 12.10
N ASP A 25 -10.28 16.95 12.33
CA ASP A 25 -8.85 16.99 12.02
C ASP A 25 -8.02 16.48 13.19
N MET A 26 -7.30 15.38 12.94
CA MET A 26 -6.47 14.70 13.92
C MET A 26 -5.05 15.29 14.00
N PHE A 27 -4.71 16.32 13.22
CA PHE A 27 -3.36 16.89 13.11
C PHE A 27 -2.67 17.18 14.45
N ASN A 28 -3.42 17.62 15.46
CA ASN A 28 -2.86 17.94 16.78
C ASN A 28 -2.58 16.71 17.66
N LEU A 29 -3.13 15.54 17.34
CA LEU A 29 -2.91 14.29 18.06
C LEU A 29 -1.70 13.55 17.49
N ARG A 30 -0.50 14.05 17.78
CA ARG A 30 0.77 13.60 17.18
C ARG A 30 1.84 13.16 18.20
N SER A 31 1.43 12.86 19.43
CA SER A 31 2.35 12.33 20.45
C SER A 31 2.89 10.95 20.03
N ILE A 32 4.18 10.75 20.31
CA ILE A 32 4.91 9.50 20.05
C ILE A 32 5.67 9.16 21.33
N SER A 33 5.44 7.95 21.84
CA SER A 33 6.13 7.41 23.01
C SER A 33 6.70 6.05 22.65
N VAL A 34 8.00 5.88 22.84
CA VAL A 34 8.74 4.68 22.44
C VAL A 34 9.22 3.96 23.69
N ASP A 35 8.90 2.68 23.79
CA ASP A 35 9.40 1.76 24.79
C ASP A 35 10.39 0.80 24.12
N ILE A 36 11.67 0.98 24.42
CA ILE A 36 12.75 0.19 23.82
C ILE A 36 12.78 -1.23 24.43
N GLU A 37 12.39 -1.37 25.70
CA GLU A 37 12.43 -2.66 26.41
C GLU A 37 11.31 -3.58 25.94
N ASP A 38 10.11 -3.03 25.72
CA ASP A 38 8.97 -3.75 25.13
C ASP A 38 9.07 -3.85 23.59
N GLU A 39 10.07 -3.19 22.99
CA GLU A 39 10.21 -2.94 21.55
C GLU A 39 8.86 -2.50 20.95
N SER A 40 8.22 -1.52 21.57
CA SER A 40 6.92 -1.03 21.16
C SER A 40 6.85 0.49 21.17
N ALA A 41 5.90 1.05 20.42
CA ALA A 41 5.67 2.48 20.41
C ALA A 41 4.18 2.79 20.39
N TRP A 42 3.78 3.75 21.22
CA TRP A 42 2.49 4.41 21.14
C TRP A 42 2.58 5.61 20.22
N VAL A 43 1.78 5.60 19.16
CA VAL A 43 1.77 6.64 18.13
C VAL A 43 0.35 7.15 17.95
N GLN A 44 0.14 8.44 18.20
CA GLN A 44 -1.18 9.04 17.99
C GLN A 44 -1.52 9.15 16.51
N ALA A 45 -2.81 9.08 16.19
CA ALA A 45 -3.30 8.94 14.83
C ALA A 45 -3.02 10.15 13.94
N GLY A 46 -2.69 11.31 14.50
CA GLY A 46 -2.26 12.54 13.81
C GLY A 46 -0.77 12.60 13.48
N ALA A 47 0.06 11.69 13.99
CA ALA A 47 1.48 11.65 13.63
C ALA A 47 1.71 11.15 12.19
N THR A 48 2.69 11.74 11.52
CA THR A 48 3.18 11.30 10.21
C THR A 48 4.24 10.21 10.35
N LEU A 49 4.49 9.46 9.26
CA LEU A 49 5.55 8.44 9.27
C LEU A 49 6.93 9.09 9.47
N GLY A 50 7.17 10.26 8.86
CA GLY A 50 8.43 11.00 9.06
C GLY A 50 8.68 11.40 10.51
N GLU A 51 7.66 11.89 11.23
CA GLU A 51 7.76 12.19 12.67
C GLU A 51 8.06 10.93 13.49
N PHE A 52 7.40 9.82 13.17
CA PHE A 52 7.66 8.53 13.83
C PHE A 52 9.09 8.07 13.61
N THR A 53 9.58 8.05 12.37
CA THR A 53 10.93 7.62 12.04
C THR A 53 12.00 8.51 12.68
N ILE A 54 11.79 9.83 12.73
CA ILE A 54 12.71 10.77 13.40
C ILE A 54 12.68 10.60 14.92
N GLY A 55 11.52 10.29 15.50
CA GLY A 55 11.33 10.12 16.93
C GLY A 55 11.90 8.82 17.51
N LEU A 56 12.25 7.85 16.67
CA LEU A 56 12.90 6.61 17.12
C LEU A 56 14.35 6.89 17.57
N PRO A 57 14.83 6.23 18.64
CA PRO A 57 16.20 6.42 19.11
C PRO A 57 17.19 6.10 18.01
N ARG A 58 18.16 7.01 17.77
CA ARG A 58 19.34 6.73 16.94
C ARG A 58 20.31 5.79 17.68
N LYS A 59 19.85 4.59 18.05
CA LYS A 59 20.78 3.49 18.29
C LYS A 59 21.10 2.87 16.94
N GLN A 60 22.24 2.19 16.88
CA GLN A 60 22.89 1.74 15.67
C GLN A 60 22.00 0.82 14.81
N ASP A 61 20.90 0.30 15.35
CA ASP A 61 19.90 -0.53 14.66
C ASP A 61 18.78 0.37 14.15
N SER A 62 18.83 0.68 12.85
CA SER A 62 17.80 1.50 12.20
C SER A 62 16.45 0.77 12.19
N TRP A 63 15.34 1.46 11.96
CA TRP A 63 14.01 0.85 11.81
C TRP A 63 13.51 1.20 10.42
N LEU A 64 13.20 0.20 9.59
CA LEU A 64 12.83 0.47 8.21
C LEU A 64 11.34 0.83 8.14
N SER A 65 11.06 2.12 8.10
CA SER A 65 9.80 2.62 7.59
C SER A 65 9.89 2.68 6.06
N CYS A 66 8.88 2.13 5.39
CA CYS A 66 8.83 2.01 3.94
C CYS A 66 9.10 3.33 3.20
N TRP A 67 9.72 3.21 2.03
CA TRP A 67 10.20 4.27 1.15
C TRP A 67 9.08 5.17 0.60
N CYS A 68 8.59 6.05 1.47
CA CYS A 68 8.06 7.38 1.19
C CYS A 68 8.04 8.11 2.54
N ASN A 69 8.75 9.23 2.66
CA ASN A 69 8.62 10.15 3.81
C ASN A 69 7.21 10.77 3.95
N VAL A 70 6.23 10.28 3.17
CA VAL A 70 4.89 10.84 2.95
C VAL A 70 3.79 9.76 3.00
N LEU A 71 4.12 8.46 2.97
CA LEU A 71 3.10 7.40 3.16
C LEU A 71 2.94 7.13 4.66
N ARG A 72 1.71 7.25 5.16
CA ARG A 72 1.40 7.03 6.58
C ARG A 72 1.37 5.54 6.94
N LEU A 73 1.29 5.31 8.24
CA LEU A 73 1.15 4.04 8.97
C LEU A 73 0.15 3.01 8.37
N SER A 74 -0.65 3.34 7.35
CA SER A 74 -1.55 2.40 6.69
C SER A 74 -0.82 1.33 5.85
N TRP A 75 0.43 1.59 5.40
CA TRP A 75 1.29 0.55 4.82
C TRP A 75 2.06 -0.21 5.90
N LEU A 76 2.52 0.51 6.94
CA LEU A 76 3.09 -0.11 8.15
C LEU A 76 2.08 -1.03 8.85
N MET A 77 0.77 -0.78 8.72
CA MET A 77 -0.31 -1.58 9.30
C MET A 77 -0.37 -3.03 8.80
N LEU A 78 0.25 -3.34 7.67
CA LEU A 78 0.31 -4.71 7.15
C LEU A 78 1.50 -5.50 7.73
N MET A 79 2.55 -4.81 8.17
CA MET A 79 3.79 -5.41 8.69
C MET A 79 3.97 -5.25 10.21
N ALA A 80 3.26 -4.30 10.83
CA ALA A 80 3.33 -4.03 12.25
C ALA A 80 2.43 -5.00 13.04
N GLY A 81 3.01 -5.65 14.05
CA GLY A 81 2.24 -6.27 15.12
C GLY A 81 1.51 -5.18 15.92
N PHE A 82 0.20 -5.32 16.07
CA PHE A 82 -0.60 -4.45 16.95
C PHE A 82 -1.02 -5.25 18.18
N SER A 83 -1.14 -4.59 19.32
CA SER A 83 -1.76 -5.17 20.52
C SER A 83 -3.22 -4.72 20.64
N THR A 84 -4.09 -5.64 21.07
CA THR A 84 -5.49 -5.35 21.40
C THR A 84 -5.60 -4.54 22.69
N GLU A 85 -6.53 -3.60 22.73
CA GLU A 85 -7.09 -3.15 24.00
C GLU A 85 -8.27 -4.09 24.33
N ASN A 86 -8.30 -4.69 25.54
CA ASN A 86 -9.28 -5.72 25.90
C ASN A 86 -10.75 -5.25 25.79
N SER A 87 -11.01 -3.95 25.74
CA SER A 87 -12.35 -3.34 25.69
C SER A 87 -13.03 -3.39 24.31
N MET A 88 -12.27 -3.35 23.20
CA MET A 88 -12.85 -3.26 21.86
C MET A 88 -13.23 -4.62 21.23
N GLY A 89 -12.65 -5.70 21.76
CA GLY A 89 -12.82 -7.05 21.24
C GLY A 89 -12.00 -7.34 19.97
N GLU A 90 -11.70 -8.63 19.75
CA GLU A 90 -10.82 -9.09 18.67
C GLU A 90 -11.36 -8.80 17.27
N ASP A 91 -12.69 -8.82 17.11
CA ASP A 91 -13.34 -8.58 15.82
C ASP A 91 -13.13 -7.14 15.35
N LEU A 92 -13.42 -6.15 16.20
CA LEU A 92 -13.19 -4.75 15.85
C LEU A 92 -11.70 -4.47 15.64
N PHE A 93 -10.85 -5.04 16.50
CA PHE A 93 -9.41 -4.97 16.35
C PHE A 93 -8.91 -5.57 15.02
N TRP A 94 -9.46 -6.70 14.60
CA TRP A 94 -9.17 -7.29 13.29
C TRP A 94 -9.62 -6.34 12.17
N ALA A 95 -10.83 -5.79 12.24
CA ALA A 95 -11.39 -4.95 11.19
C ALA A 95 -10.60 -3.65 10.94
N ILE A 96 -10.06 -3.02 11.99
CA ILE A 96 -9.31 -1.75 11.85
C ILE A 96 -7.89 -1.95 11.29
N ARG A 97 -7.35 -3.18 11.29
CA ARG A 97 -6.01 -3.52 10.76
C ARG A 97 -5.99 -3.82 9.25
N GLY A 98 -6.81 -3.10 8.48
CA GLY A 98 -6.84 -3.23 7.02
C GLY A 98 -8.21 -2.97 6.38
N GLY A 99 -9.29 -2.98 7.16
CA GLY A 99 -10.67 -2.77 6.67
C GLY A 99 -11.07 -1.31 6.48
N GLY A 100 -10.16 -0.37 6.73
CA GLY A 100 -10.41 1.07 6.69
C GLY A 100 -11.05 1.60 7.97
N GLY A 101 -10.25 2.18 8.85
CA GLY A 101 -10.69 2.68 10.17
C GLY A 101 -11.88 3.65 10.12
N ALA A 102 -11.98 4.46 9.06
CA ALA A 102 -13.08 5.40 8.85
C ALA A 102 -14.48 4.75 8.74
N SER A 103 -14.56 3.42 8.52
CA SER A 103 -15.83 2.69 8.54
C SER A 103 -16.26 2.28 9.96
N TYR A 104 -15.36 2.28 10.94
CA TYR A 104 -15.63 1.69 12.26
C TYR A 104 -15.56 2.69 13.40
N GLY A 105 -14.83 3.79 13.25
CA GLY A 105 -14.70 4.79 14.29
C GLY A 105 -13.59 5.80 14.04
N VAL A 106 -13.28 6.57 15.08
CA VAL A 106 -12.11 7.46 15.12
C VAL A 106 -10.99 6.72 15.84
N ILE A 107 -9.94 6.37 15.13
CA ILE A 107 -8.74 5.81 15.76
C ILE A 107 -7.92 6.96 16.33
N VAL A 108 -7.59 6.91 17.61
CA VAL A 108 -6.88 7.98 18.33
C VAL A 108 -5.39 7.69 18.43
N SER A 109 -5.02 6.42 18.59
CA SER A 109 -3.63 5.98 18.73
C SER A 109 -3.45 4.53 18.33
N TYR A 110 -2.21 4.17 18.04
CA TYR A 110 -1.76 2.83 17.71
C TYR A 110 -0.67 2.41 18.70
N LYS A 111 -0.72 1.17 19.18
CA LYS A 111 0.45 0.50 19.74
C LYS A 111 1.08 -0.34 18.65
N ILE A 112 2.32 -0.03 18.29
CA ILE A 112 3.09 -0.65 17.21
C ILE A 112 4.20 -1.48 17.83
N LYS A 113 4.34 -2.75 17.43
CA LYS A 113 5.53 -3.55 17.72
C LYS A 113 6.64 -3.17 16.74
N LEU A 114 7.80 -2.81 17.26
CA LEU A 114 8.98 -2.45 16.49
C LEU A 114 9.68 -3.72 15.97
N VAL A 115 10.27 -3.66 14.78
CA VAL A 115 11.00 -4.77 14.15
C VAL A 115 12.46 -4.41 13.91
N GLN A 116 13.39 -5.16 14.50
CA GLN A 116 14.81 -4.86 14.43
C GLN A 116 15.31 -4.86 12.98
N VAL A 117 16.10 -3.85 12.60
CA VAL A 117 16.77 -3.79 11.29
C VAL A 117 18.27 -3.64 11.49
N PRO A 118 19.10 -4.28 10.63
CA PRO A 118 20.54 -4.20 10.74
C PRO A 118 21.07 -2.77 10.78
N ALA A 119 22.23 -2.61 11.42
CA ALA A 119 22.88 -1.32 11.55
C ALA A 119 23.40 -0.71 10.23
N THR A 120 23.53 -1.53 9.21
CA THR A 120 23.90 -1.12 7.87
C THR A 120 22.97 -1.78 6.88
N VAL A 121 22.37 -0.98 6.01
CA VAL A 121 21.51 -1.41 4.92
C VAL A 121 22.09 -0.89 3.61
N THR A 122 21.98 -1.67 2.55
CA THR A 122 22.57 -1.34 1.24
C THR A 122 21.48 -1.01 0.25
N VAL A 123 21.44 0.24 -0.24
CA VAL A 123 20.47 0.67 -1.26
C VAL A 123 21.19 0.92 -2.58
N PHE A 124 20.59 0.52 -3.69
CA PHE A 124 21.12 0.83 -5.02
C PHE A 124 20.02 1.21 -6.02
N ARG A 125 20.45 1.67 -7.19
CA ARG A 125 19.56 2.08 -8.28
C ARG A 125 20.19 1.72 -9.60
N VAL A 126 19.47 0.98 -10.43
CA VAL A 126 19.87 0.61 -11.79
C VAL A 126 18.87 1.24 -12.77
N ALA A 127 19.34 2.08 -13.68
CA ALA A 127 18.51 2.64 -14.74
C ALA A 127 18.83 1.94 -16.06
N ARG A 128 17.78 1.61 -16.84
CA ARG A 128 17.87 1.00 -18.16
C ARG A 128 16.84 1.61 -19.10
N THR A 129 17.21 1.87 -20.35
CA THR A 129 16.24 2.28 -21.38
C THR A 129 15.76 1.06 -22.19
N LEU A 130 14.74 1.24 -23.04
CA LEU A 130 14.28 0.18 -23.95
C LEU A 130 15.40 -0.31 -24.88
N GLU A 131 16.25 0.59 -25.38
CA GLU A 131 17.42 0.25 -26.22
C GLU A 131 18.44 -0.60 -25.46
N GLN A 132 18.45 -0.49 -24.13
CA GLN A 132 19.33 -1.24 -23.22
C GLN A 132 18.66 -2.52 -22.69
N ASN A 133 17.76 -3.12 -23.48
CA ASN A 133 17.11 -4.41 -23.19
C ASN A 133 16.24 -4.42 -21.91
N ALA A 134 15.67 -3.26 -21.53
CA ALA A 134 14.79 -3.13 -20.36
C ALA A 134 13.62 -4.13 -20.35
N THR A 135 13.02 -4.46 -21.50
CA THR A 135 11.91 -5.42 -21.59
C THR A 135 12.28 -6.80 -21.05
N ASN A 136 13.50 -7.27 -21.34
CA ASN A 136 13.97 -8.56 -20.86
C ASN A 136 14.19 -8.54 -19.35
N ILE A 137 14.78 -7.46 -18.83
CA ILE A 137 15.02 -7.28 -17.39
C ILE A 137 13.69 -7.27 -16.61
N VAL A 138 12.68 -6.57 -17.10
CA VAL A 138 11.33 -6.59 -16.52
C VAL A 138 10.78 -8.00 -16.52
N TYR A 139 10.86 -8.71 -17.64
CA TYR A 139 10.35 -10.08 -17.74
C TYR A 139 11.01 -11.01 -16.71
N GLN A 140 12.33 -10.92 -16.55
CA GLN A 140 13.06 -11.70 -15.56
C GLN A 140 12.69 -11.30 -14.13
N TRP A 141 12.60 -10.00 -13.85
CA TRP A 141 12.14 -9.48 -12.56
C TRP A 141 10.81 -10.11 -12.14
N GLN A 142 9.85 -10.21 -13.06
CA GLN A 142 8.55 -10.85 -12.76
C GLN A 142 8.63 -12.32 -12.33
N GLN A 143 9.66 -13.05 -12.77
CA GLN A 143 9.81 -14.47 -12.48
C GLN A 143 10.49 -14.73 -11.15
N VAL A 144 11.30 -13.78 -10.66
CA VAL A 144 12.18 -13.98 -9.51
C VAL A 144 11.83 -13.10 -8.32
N ALA A 145 11.28 -11.90 -8.53
CA ALA A 145 11.17 -10.88 -7.48
C ALA A 145 10.27 -11.29 -6.31
N ASP A 146 9.36 -12.25 -6.48
CA ASP A 146 8.50 -12.78 -5.41
C ASP A 146 9.11 -13.98 -4.64
N LYS A 147 10.27 -14.45 -5.09
CA LYS A 147 10.95 -15.67 -4.60
C LYS A 147 12.35 -15.40 -4.09
N VAL A 148 12.79 -14.15 -4.15
CA VAL A 148 14.06 -13.72 -3.56
C VAL A 148 14.04 -13.87 -2.04
N ASP A 149 15.22 -13.77 -1.42
CA ASP A 149 15.38 -13.84 0.03
C ASP A 149 14.54 -12.78 0.75
N ASP A 150 14.03 -13.09 1.95
CA ASP A 150 13.18 -12.19 2.76
C ASP A 150 13.85 -10.83 3.07
N TYR A 151 15.19 -10.75 3.03
CA TYR A 151 15.95 -9.52 3.22
C TYR A 151 16.18 -8.71 1.93
N LEU A 152 15.71 -9.21 0.79
CA LEU A 152 15.87 -8.58 -0.52
C LEU A 152 14.53 -8.04 -1.04
N PHE A 153 14.44 -6.72 -1.19
CA PHE A 153 13.29 -6.06 -1.79
C PHE A 153 13.67 -5.38 -3.12
N ILE A 154 12.97 -5.75 -4.19
CA ILE A 154 13.25 -5.25 -5.55
C ILE A 154 12.02 -4.55 -6.12
N ARG A 155 11.94 -3.22 -6.03
CA ARG A 155 10.90 -2.45 -6.73
C ARG A 155 11.32 -2.17 -8.17
N LEU A 156 10.35 -2.31 -9.06
CA LEU A 156 10.44 -1.88 -10.45
C LEU A 156 9.60 -0.60 -10.63
N THR A 157 10.22 0.47 -11.13
CA THR A 157 9.52 1.71 -11.50
C THR A 157 9.67 1.93 -13.00
N MET A 158 8.57 2.28 -13.66
CA MET A 158 8.54 2.64 -15.07
C MET A 158 8.17 4.12 -15.19
N ASP A 159 9.11 4.94 -15.66
CA ASP A 159 8.92 6.37 -15.85
C ASP A 159 9.15 6.73 -17.33
N VAL A 160 8.46 7.78 -17.79
CA VAL A 160 8.76 8.43 -19.08
C VAL A 160 9.75 9.56 -18.80
N SER A 161 10.91 9.57 -19.46
CA SER A 161 11.87 10.67 -19.35
C SER A 161 11.91 11.54 -20.60
N LEU A 162 12.05 12.85 -20.39
CA LEU A 162 12.19 13.82 -21.47
C LEU A 162 13.69 14.05 -21.73
N SER A 163 14.12 14.02 -23.00
CA SER A 163 15.48 14.49 -23.32
C SER A 163 15.61 15.99 -23.08
N SER A 164 16.85 16.42 -22.80
CA SER A 164 17.27 17.82 -22.78
C SER A 164 17.07 18.58 -24.10
N SER A 165 16.69 17.91 -25.20
CA SER A 165 16.38 18.52 -26.50
C SER A 165 14.87 18.70 -26.76
N GLY A 166 14.00 18.38 -25.80
CA GLY A 166 12.55 18.50 -25.96
C GLY A 166 11.92 17.42 -26.86
N GLN A 167 12.70 16.38 -27.23
CA GLN A 167 12.16 15.16 -27.82
C GLN A 167 11.82 14.15 -26.72
N THR A 168 10.64 13.54 -26.80
CA THR A 168 10.24 12.42 -25.94
C THR A 168 11.28 11.31 -26.08
N LEU A 169 11.96 10.92 -25.01
CA LEU A 169 12.81 9.74 -25.04
C LEU A 169 11.98 8.51 -24.63
N PRO A 170 12.26 7.36 -25.25
CA PRO A 170 11.62 6.11 -24.90
C PRO A 170 12.01 5.68 -23.47
N LEU A 171 10.99 5.41 -22.65
CA LEU A 171 10.99 4.60 -21.42
C LEU A 171 12.34 4.50 -20.69
N GLU A 172 12.54 5.36 -19.70
CA GLU A 172 13.59 5.16 -18.69
C GLU A 172 13.03 4.18 -17.65
N LEU A 173 13.29 2.89 -17.86
CA LEU A 173 13.01 1.85 -16.88
C LEU A 173 13.95 2.05 -15.70
N LEU A 174 13.41 2.68 -14.68
CA LEU A 174 14.14 2.98 -13.47
C LEU A 174 13.94 1.85 -12.47
N LEU A 175 14.81 0.83 -12.51
CA LEU A 175 14.86 -0.17 -11.45
C LEU A 175 15.42 0.46 -10.17
N ARG A 176 14.52 0.91 -9.30
CA ARG A 176 14.84 1.30 -7.92
C ARG A 176 14.84 0.06 -7.04
N LEU A 177 15.93 -0.68 -7.10
CA LEU A 177 16.26 -1.79 -6.22
C LEU A 177 16.56 -1.30 -4.79
N CYS A 178 15.53 -1.14 -3.96
CA CYS A 178 15.72 -0.85 -2.55
C CYS A 178 15.99 -2.13 -1.76
N LEU A 179 17.23 -2.59 -1.84
CA LEU A 179 17.73 -3.74 -1.12
C LEU A 179 17.92 -3.39 0.38
N ILE A 180 17.65 -4.36 1.26
CA ILE A 180 17.87 -4.25 2.71
C ILE A 180 18.68 -5.49 3.13
N GLU A 181 19.85 -5.69 2.53
CA GLU A 181 20.68 -6.83 2.90
C GLU A 181 21.69 -6.49 3.97
N THR A 182 21.87 -7.48 4.85
CA THR A 182 23.13 -7.73 5.55
C THR A 182 24.16 -8.34 4.58
N LEU A 183 25.01 -7.51 3.98
CA LEU A 183 26.37 -7.80 3.47
C LEU A 183 26.67 -9.12 2.73
N LYS A 184 25.69 -9.86 2.17
CA LYS A 184 25.94 -11.18 1.57
C LYS A 184 26.08 -11.21 0.04
N TYR A 185 25.56 -10.23 -0.69
CA TYR A 185 25.60 -10.26 -2.15
C TYR A 185 26.22 -9.00 -2.77
N SER A 186 26.98 -9.20 -3.84
CA SER A 186 27.55 -8.12 -4.66
C SER A 186 26.51 -7.65 -5.67
N PRO A 187 26.28 -6.33 -5.84
CA PRO A 187 25.34 -5.78 -6.84
C PRO A 187 25.60 -6.27 -8.27
N LEU A 188 26.85 -6.64 -8.59
CA LEU A 188 27.26 -7.15 -9.90
C LEU A 188 26.84 -8.61 -10.15
N GLU A 189 26.68 -9.43 -9.11
CA GLU A 189 26.33 -10.85 -9.26
C GLU A 189 24.84 -11.06 -9.57
N GLU A 190 23.97 -10.20 -9.06
CA GLU A 190 22.54 -10.19 -9.41
C GLU A 190 22.27 -9.56 -10.79
N GLU A 191 23.04 -8.55 -11.18
CA GLU A 191 23.01 -7.98 -12.52
C GLU A 191 23.31 -9.05 -13.59
N ILE A 192 24.24 -9.97 -13.29
CA ILE A 192 24.58 -11.11 -14.16
C ILE A 192 23.42 -12.11 -14.23
N ARG A 193 22.79 -12.47 -13.09
CA ARG A 193 21.65 -13.40 -13.08
C ARG A 193 20.42 -12.89 -13.83
N LEU A 194 20.19 -11.58 -13.80
CA LEU A 194 19.08 -10.91 -14.51
C LEU A 194 19.36 -10.68 -16.01
N SER A 195 20.52 -11.11 -16.53
CA SER A 195 20.92 -10.90 -17.93
C SER A 195 20.84 -12.16 -18.81
N GLU A 196 20.65 -13.36 -18.23
CA GLU A 196 20.79 -14.65 -18.92
C GLU A 196 19.48 -15.28 -19.47
N GLY A 197 18.35 -14.57 -19.51
CA GLY A 197 17.06 -15.07 -19.98
C GLY A 197 16.77 -14.80 -21.47
N THR A 198 16.29 -15.81 -22.19
CA THR A 198 15.86 -15.73 -23.60
C THR A 198 14.52 -14.98 -23.79
N ASN A 199 14.42 -14.25 -24.89
CA ASN A 199 13.26 -13.43 -25.31
C ASN A 199 11.91 -14.15 -25.28
N SER A 200 10.94 -13.57 -24.58
CA SER A 200 9.51 -13.77 -24.86
C SER A 200 8.74 -12.47 -24.66
N LYS A 201 8.01 -12.03 -25.70
CA LYS A 201 7.05 -10.93 -25.63
C LYS A 201 5.90 -11.31 -24.69
N GLY A 202 5.98 -10.90 -23.43
CA GLY A 202 4.92 -11.04 -22.42
C GLY A 202 4.06 -9.77 -22.30
N TRP A 203 2.99 -9.87 -21.51
CA TRP A 203 1.95 -8.87 -21.20
C TRP A 203 2.41 -7.40 -21.03
N PHE A 204 3.67 -7.17 -20.64
CA PHE A 204 4.25 -5.84 -20.40
C PHE A 204 4.44 -4.97 -21.66
N GLY A 205 4.37 -5.56 -22.86
CA GLY A 205 4.39 -4.78 -24.10
C GLY A 205 3.26 -3.76 -24.18
N GLY A 206 2.07 -4.10 -23.69
CA GLY A 206 0.92 -3.19 -23.68
C GLY A 206 1.04 -2.06 -22.65
N ASP A 207 1.53 -2.37 -21.45
CA ASP A 207 1.78 -1.37 -20.39
C ASP A 207 2.89 -0.38 -20.79
N MET A 208 3.94 -0.86 -21.46
CA MET A 208 5.01 -0.01 -22.00
C MET A 208 4.50 0.92 -23.10
N GLU A 209 3.74 0.39 -24.07
CA GLU A 209 3.13 1.20 -25.13
C GLU A 209 2.12 2.24 -24.61
N GLU A 210 1.45 1.95 -23.49
CA GLU A 210 0.50 2.86 -22.85
C GLU A 210 1.19 3.94 -22.02
N ASN A 211 2.31 3.62 -21.35
CA ASN A 211 3.14 4.61 -20.65
C ASN A 211 3.80 5.58 -21.65
N ASP A 212 4.27 5.10 -22.80
CA ASP A 212 4.90 5.92 -23.86
C ASP A 212 3.95 6.99 -24.44
N ARG A 213 2.63 6.79 -24.35
CA ARG A 213 1.62 7.77 -24.78
C ARG A 213 1.33 8.88 -23.78
N ALA A 214 1.80 8.76 -22.53
CA ALA A 214 1.49 9.68 -21.45
C ALA A 214 2.75 10.42 -20.99
N THR A 215 2.77 11.74 -21.17
CA THR A 215 3.96 12.61 -20.97
C THR A 215 4.42 12.76 -19.51
N ASP A 216 3.71 12.18 -18.54
CA ASP A 216 4.02 12.22 -17.09
C ASP A 216 3.49 10.97 -16.35
N ALA A 217 3.56 9.80 -17.00
CA ALA A 217 3.07 8.56 -16.40
C ALA A 217 4.19 7.78 -15.70
N SER A 218 3.96 7.50 -14.42
CA SER A 218 4.80 6.63 -13.59
C SER A 218 4.00 5.41 -13.16
N SER A 219 4.60 4.23 -13.28
CA SER A 219 4.06 2.98 -12.77
C SER A 219 5.07 2.26 -11.88
N ASP A 220 4.66 2.00 -10.65
CA ASP A 220 5.43 1.25 -9.66
C ASP A 220 4.91 -0.18 -9.54
N PHE A 221 5.83 -1.13 -9.50
CA PHE A 221 5.58 -2.54 -9.30
C PHE A 221 6.35 -3.01 -8.06
N ASN A 222 5.61 -3.43 -7.03
CA ASN A 222 6.15 -3.87 -5.75
C ASN A 222 6.00 -5.38 -5.63
N PRO A 223 7.09 -6.16 -5.45
CA PRO A 223 7.00 -7.61 -5.35
C PRO A 223 6.28 -8.00 -4.05
N TYR A 224 5.49 -9.06 -4.14
CA TYR A 224 4.96 -9.79 -2.99
C TYR A 224 5.82 -11.04 -2.75
N GLY A 225 5.37 -12.01 -1.96
CA GLY A 225 6.20 -13.15 -1.55
C GLY A 225 6.72 -13.01 -0.12
N GLY A 226 7.74 -13.80 0.22
CA GLY A 226 8.30 -13.85 1.57
C GLY A 226 7.24 -13.92 2.67
N LYS A 227 7.32 -13.03 3.66
CA LYS A 227 6.31 -12.91 4.73
C LYS A 227 4.87 -12.69 4.25
N MET A 228 4.66 -12.02 3.13
CA MET A 228 3.30 -11.81 2.59
C MET A 228 2.65 -13.11 2.12
N ALA A 229 3.46 -14.10 1.69
CA ALA A 229 2.97 -15.42 1.31
C ALA A 229 2.74 -16.34 2.53
N GLU A 230 3.43 -16.09 3.64
CA GLU A 230 3.23 -16.84 4.90
C GLU A 230 1.96 -16.43 5.65
N ILE A 231 1.54 -15.17 5.53
CA ILE A 231 0.38 -14.64 6.24
C ILE A 231 -0.92 -15.16 5.59
N SER A 232 -1.77 -15.78 6.40
CA SER A 232 -3.10 -16.23 5.93
C SER A 232 -3.89 -15.06 5.32
N PRO A 233 -4.56 -15.24 4.15
CA PRO A 233 -5.40 -14.21 3.54
C PRO A 233 -6.53 -13.68 4.44
N SER A 234 -6.82 -14.35 5.55
CA SER A 234 -7.86 -13.98 6.53
C SER A 234 -7.31 -13.45 7.86
N ALA A 235 -5.97 -13.43 8.03
CA ALA A 235 -5.32 -12.97 9.26
C ALA A 235 -5.60 -11.48 9.55
N THR A 236 -5.75 -10.69 8.49
CA THR A 236 -6.23 -9.31 8.52
C THR A 236 -7.29 -9.14 7.42
N PRO A 237 -8.02 -8.00 7.40
CA PRO A 237 -8.95 -7.70 6.32
C PRO A 237 -8.30 -7.59 4.94
N PHE A 238 -7.01 -7.24 4.91
CA PHE A 238 -6.25 -7.12 3.68
C PHE A 238 -6.05 -8.48 3.02
N HIS A 239 -6.42 -8.57 1.75
CA HIS A 239 -6.45 -9.82 1.01
C HIS A 239 -5.50 -9.74 -0.18
N THR A 240 -4.20 -10.01 0.01
CA THR A 240 -3.30 -10.25 -1.14
C THR A 240 -2.15 -11.23 -0.87
N ALA A 241 -2.42 -12.37 -0.23
CA ALA A 241 -1.37 -13.36 0.03
C ALA A 241 -1.04 -14.27 -1.19
N GLN A 242 -1.59 -14.02 -2.39
CA GLN A 242 -1.46 -14.93 -3.54
C GLN A 242 -1.04 -14.25 -4.87
N GLY A 243 -0.84 -12.94 -4.88
CA GLY A 243 -0.32 -12.22 -6.06
C GLY A 243 1.22 -12.20 -6.06
N THR A 244 1.81 -12.10 -7.25
CA THR A 244 3.28 -12.03 -7.44
C THR A 244 3.81 -10.61 -7.15
N TYR A 245 3.03 -9.57 -7.45
CA TYR A 245 3.37 -8.17 -7.20
C TYR A 245 2.11 -7.30 -7.19
N ALA A 246 2.22 -6.09 -6.64
CA ALA A 246 1.22 -5.03 -6.76
C ALA A 246 1.70 -3.94 -7.73
N LYS A 247 0.80 -3.50 -8.62
CA LYS A 247 1.00 -2.36 -9.52
C LYS A 247 0.25 -1.13 -9.00
N SER A 248 0.91 0.02 -9.00
CA SER A 248 0.29 1.34 -8.82
C SER A 248 0.74 2.27 -9.93
N SER A 249 -0.18 3.07 -10.46
CA SER A 249 0.09 3.99 -11.57
C SER A 249 -0.42 5.39 -11.23
N SER A 250 0.21 6.42 -11.83
CA SER A 250 -0.22 7.81 -11.69
C SER A 250 -1.67 8.02 -12.19
N PRO A 251 -2.47 8.91 -11.57
CA PRO A 251 -3.92 9.05 -11.84
C PRO A 251 -4.32 9.50 -13.25
N GLN A 252 -3.37 9.92 -14.08
CA GLN A 252 -3.65 10.68 -15.31
C GLN A 252 -3.86 9.82 -16.56
N THR A 253 -3.79 8.51 -16.44
CA THR A 253 -3.91 7.63 -17.60
C THR A 253 -5.27 6.96 -17.61
N GLY A 254 -5.97 7.09 -18.75
CA GLY A 254 -7.09 6.22 -19.12
C GLY A 254 -6.64 4.78 -19.37
N MET A 255 -5.73 4.27 -18.53
CA MET A 255 -5.18 2.93 -18.55
C MET A 255 -6.35 1.95 -18.53
N ARG A 256 -6.35 1.00 -19.47
CA ARG A 256 -7.33 -0.09 -19.48
C ARG A 256 -7.22 -0.88 -18.18
N LYS A 257 -8.06 -0.55 -17.21
CA LYS A 257 -8.17 -1.24 -15.93
C LYS A 257 -8.75 -2.65 -16.16
N GLY A 258 -7.86 -3.63 -16.39
CA GLY A 258 -8.19 -5.03 -16.68
C GLY A 258 -9.07 -5.69 -15.62
N PHE A 259 -9.98 -6.58 -16.04
CA PHE A 259 -10.90 -7.32 -15.15
C PHE A 259 -10.46 -8.79 -15.03
N PRO A 260 -10.59 -9.43 -13.84
CA PRO A 260 -11.07 -8.87 -12.55
C PRO A 260 -10.02 -7.99 -11.85
N ARG A 261 -10.47 -6.84 -11.30
CA ARG A 261 -9.61 -5.91 -10.55
C ARG A 261 -9.51 -6.33 -9.08
N GLU A 262 -8.32 -6.71 -8.65
CA GLU A 262 -7.99 -6.61 -7.22
C GLU A 262 -7.60 -5.17 -6.94
N ALA A 263 -8.14 -4.59 -5.88
CA ALA A 263 -7.90 -3.20 -5.53
C ALA A 263 -7.39 -3.07 -4.10
N PHE A 264 -6.51 -2.11 -3.86
CA PHE A 264 -5.99 -1.83 -2.53
C PHE A 264 -6.70 -0.62 -1.95
N LEU A 265 -7.28 -0.76 -0.75
CA LEU A 265 -8.09 0.28 -0.12
C LEU A 265 -7.36 1.64 0.00
N ASN A 266 -6.05 1.63 0.23
CA ASN A 266 -5.26 2.87 0.38
C ASN A 266 -5.03 3.59 -0.96
N TYR A 267 -5.11 2.88 -2.09
CA TYR A 267 -5.21 3.44 -3.43
C TYR A 267 -6.69 3.51 -3.82
N ARG A 268 -7.44 4.34 -3.09
CA ARG A 268 -8.90 4.46 -3.28
C ARG A 268 -9.21 4.82 -4.73
N ASP A 269 -10.18 4.10 -5.31
CA ASP A 269 -10.63 4.27 -6.70
C ASP A 269 -12.17 4.27 -6.70
N LEU A 270 -12.79 5.45 -6.80
CA LEU A 270 -14.26 5.59 -6.81
C LEU A 270 -14.89 4.98 -8.07
N ASP A 271 -14.11 4.73 -9.14
CA ASP A 271 -14.60 4.05 -10.35
C ASP A 271 -14.94 2.57 -10.10
N LEU A 272 -14.50 1.98 -8.98
CA LEU A 272 -14.91 0.64 -8.56
C LEU A 272 -16.37 0.61 -8.08
N GLY A 273 -16.97 1.78 -7.87
CA GLY A 273 -18.32 1.97 -7.37
C GLY A 273 -18.33 2.75 -6.06
N ILE A 274 -19.46 3.40 -5.81
CA ILE A 274 -19.72 4.18 -4.60
C ILE A 274 -20.99 3.70 -3.91
N ASN A 275 -21.15 4.09 -2.65
CA ASN A 275 -22.28 3.80 -1.79
C ASN A 275 -22.99 5.11 -1.44
N HIS A 276 -24.27 5.21 -1.81
CA HIS A 276 -25.11 6.35 -1.48
C HIS A 276 -25.67 6.26 -0.05
N ASN A 277 -25.40 5.17 0.65
CA ASN A 277 -25.81 4.90 2.03
C ASN A 277 -27.35 4.91 2.21
N GLY A 278 -28.09 4.53 1.16
CA GLY A 278 -29.55 4.36 1.18
C GLY A 278 -29.99 2.92 1.45
N LYS A 279 -31.23 2.58 1.08
CA LYS A 279 -31.80 1.22 1.26
C LYS A 279 -30.97 0.11 0.61
N ASN A 280 -30.27 0.42 -0.48
CA ASN A 280 -29.43 -0.52 -1.22
C ASN A 280 -27.96 -0.51 -0.78
N SER A 281 -27.63 0.12 0.35
CA SER A 281 -26.24 0.34 0.79
C SER A 281 -25.41 -0.96 0.83
N TYR A 282 -25.98 -2.09 1.25
CA TYR A 282 -25.28 -3.36 1.22
C TYR A 282 -24.94 -3.83 -0.21
N LEU A 283 -25.89 -3.70 -1.15
CA LEU A 283 -25.71 -4.14 -2.53
C LEU A 283 -24.70 -3.26 -3.27
N GLU A 284 -24.78 -1.94 -3.09
CA GLU A 284 -23.81 -0.98 -3.63
C GLU A 284 -22.42 -1.23 -3.03
N GLY A 285 -22.35 -1.35 -1.70
CA GLY A 285 -21.10 -1.59 -0.98
C GLY A 285 -20.41 -2.91 -1.33
N ARG A 286 -21.20 -3.93 -1.69
CA ARG A 286 -20.68 -5.24 -2.10
C ARG A 286 -19.88 -5.18 -3.40
N VAL A 287 -20.20 -4.25 -4.32
CA VAL A 287 -19.55 -4.14 -5.63
C VAL A 287 -18.07 -3.83 -5.49
N TYR A 288 -17.70 -2.74 -4.80
CA TYR A 288 -16.30 -2.42 -4.53
C TYR A 288 -15.73 -3.29 -3.40
N GLY A 289 -16.54 -3.66 -2.41
CA GLY A 289 -16.10 -4.37 -1.23
C GLY A 289 -15.51 -5.75 -1.52
N ILE A 290 -16.09 -6.50 -2.48
CA ILE A 290 -15.53 -7.79 -2.92
C ILE A 290 -14.22 -7.59 -3.70
N SER A 291 -14.11 -6.52 -4.50
CA SER A 291 -12.89 -6.21 -5.26
C SER A 291 -11.70 -5.90 -4.34
N ILE A 292 -11.96 -5.25 -3.20
CA ILE A 292 -10.94 -4.85 -2.22
C ILE A 292 -10.65 -5.96 -1.19
N PHE A 293 -11.68 -6.57 -0.61
CA PHE A 293 -11.54 -7.46 0.55
C PHE A 293 -11.85 -8.94 0.26
N LYS A 294 -12.37 -9.24 -0.94
CA LYS A 294 -12.67 -10.61 -1.40
C LYS A 294 -13.51 -11.36 -0.35
N LYS A 295 -13.04 -12.51 0.14
CA LYS A 295 -13.74 -13.36 1.12
C LYS A 295 -13.89 -12.69 2.50
N ASN A 296 -13.04 -11.70 2.82
CA ASN A 296 -13.07 -11.00 4.11
C ASN A 296 -14.21 -9.99 4.22
N PHE A 297 -14.82 -9.58 3.09
CA PHE A 297 -15.89 -8.57 3.05
C PHE A 297 -17.06 -8.91 3.97
N ASN A 298 -17.53 -10.16 3.96
CA ASN A 298 -18.68 -10.57 4.78
C ASN A 298 -18.40 -10.44 6.28
N ARG A 299 -17.17 -10.71 6.72
CA ARG A 299 -16.76 -10.54 8.12
C ARG A 299 -16.74 -9.07 8.49
N LEU A 300 -16.18 -8.21 7.64
CA LEU A 300 -16.17 -6.75 7.82
C LEU A 300 -17.60 -6.19 8.00
N VAL A 301 -18.53 -6.58 7.13
CA VAL A 301 -19.93 -6.14 7.21
C VAL A 301 -20.62 -6.58 8.52
N ARG A 302 -20.38 -7.81 8.98
CA ARG A 302 -20.92 -8.28 10.27
C ARG A 302 -20.39 -7.47 11.45
N ILE A 303 -19.09 -7.18 11.45
CA ILE A 303 -18.44 -6.37 12.49
C ILE A 303 -19.00 -4.96 12.47
N LYS A 304 -19.07 -4.33 11.28
CA LYS A 304 -19.64 -3.01 11.07
C LYS A 304 -21.07 -2.91 11.63
N THR A 305 -21.91 -3.89 11.30
CA THR A 305 -23.31 -3.95 11.77
C THR A 305 -23.41 -4.00 13.29
N LYS A 306 -22.46 -4.67 13.95
CA LYS A 306 -22.43 -4.79 15.41
C LYS A 306 -21.92 -3.50 16.09
N VAL A 307 -20.86 -2.89 15.58
CA VAL A 307 -20.18 -1.77 16.25
C VAL A 307 -20.77 -0.41 15.90
N ASP A 308 -21.40 -0.29 14.72
CA ASP A 308 -22.04 0.93 14.25
C ASP A 308 -23.36 0.60 13.51
N PRO A 309 -24.38 0.12 14.24
CA PRO A 309 -25.67 -0.28 13.65
C PRO A 309 -26.43 0.88 13.00
N GLY A 310 -26.14 2.13 13.40
CA GLY A 310 -26.70 3.35 12.81
C GLY A 310 -25.95 3.85 11.57
N ASN A 311 -24.88 3.16 11.18
CA ASN A 311 -23.99 3.52 10.07
C ASN A 311 -23.53 4.99 10.12
N PHE A 312 -23.18 5.49 11.31
CA PHE A 312 -22.71 6.85 11.52
C PHE A 312 -21.37 7.10 10.82
N PHE A 313 -20.44 6.15 10.94
CA PHE A 313 -19.12 6.19 10.32
C PHE A 313 -19.21 5.70 8.87
N ARG A 314 -19.53 6.62 7.96
CA ARG A 314 -19.75 6.29 6.55
C ARG A 314 -19.11 7.29 5.60
N ASN A 315 -18.80 6.80 4.41
CA ASN A 315 -18.36 7.57 3.27
C ASN A 315 -18.79 6.85 1.98
N GLU A 316 -18.29 7.33 0.85
CA GLU A 316 -18.64 6.87 -0.49
C GLU A 316 -18.18 5.42 -0.74
N GLN A 317 -17.22 4.88 0.04
CA GLN A 317 -16.74 3.50 -0.05
C GLN A 317 -16.55 2.83 1.33
N SER A 318 -17.34 3.23 2.34
CA SER A 318 -17.28 2.64 3.67
C SER A 318 -17.98 1.29 3.71
N ILE A 319 -17.52 0.38 4.56
CA ILE A 319 -18.17 -0.92 4.77
C ILE A 319 -19.65 -0.68 5.13
N PRO A 320 -20.62 -1.27 4.39
CA PRO A 320 -22.03 -1.11 4.70
C PRO A 320 -22.42 -1.96 5.92
N THR A 321 -23.55 -1.61 6.54
CA THR A 321 -24.23 -2.48 7.50
C THR A 321 -25.08 -3.52 6.75
N LEU A 322 -25.42 -4.64 7.40
CA LEU A 322 -26.44 -5.54 6.87
C LEU A 322 -27.79 -4.80 6.78
N PRO A 323 -28.62 -5.09 5.76
CA PRO A 323 -29.98 -4.59 5.73
C PRO A 323 -30.76 -5.20 6.90
N TYR A 324 -31.56 -4.37 7.55
CA TYR A 324 -32.67 -4.82 8.40
C TYR A 324 -33.86 -5.16 7.52
#